data_AF-A0A402AXF8-F1
#
_entry.id   AF-A0A402AXF8-F1
#
_cell.length_a   1.000
_cell.length_b   1.000
_cell.length_c   1.000
_cell.angle_alpha   90.00
_cell.angle_beta   90.00
_cell.angle_gamma   90.00
#
_symmetry.space_group_name_H-M   'P 1'
#
loop_
_entity.id
_entity.type
_entity.pdbx_description
1 polymer ?
#
loop_
_entity_poly.entity_id
_entity_poly.type
_entity_poly.pdbx_seq_one_letter_code
_entity_poly.pdbx_strand_id
1 'polypeptide(L)'
;MWVGEVGDEYINNFNPYAAASGGPPSDLIYESLLFTNLANGTMNPWLATKYQFSNDNKQLVFTLHDNVKWNDGQPFTPQLVKLTKNTSYWQAGKPAFNEIDYPIYKSNDTLVLQLISNKLDTAQVYVPNLDRNYVQKDTANHHFWLAPNATLMFYPNNAKKPFNQVAVRQAISQALDRSKMSKVAENGYMQVANPTALILPSAKDFLASNYANLSFWSIITVKFRPLGRSADRCIPESICYYQRSCYAKTGDTRN
;
A
#
# COMPACT_ATOMS: atom_id res chain seq x y z
N MET A 1 -25.24 -6.92 3.38
CA MET A 1 -24.41 -5.80 2.91
C MET A 1 -23.59 -6.30 1.74
N TRP A 2 -23.51 -5.54 0.66
CA TRP A 2 -22.80 -5.91 -0.56
C TRP A 2 -21.50 -5.11 -0.68
N VAL A 3 -20.37 -5.82 -0.78
CA VAL A 3 -19.03 -5.24 -0.87
C VAL A 3 -18.36 -5.71 -2.16
N GLY A 4 -18.13 -4.80 -3.10
CA GLY A 4 -17.52 -5.17 -4.38
C GLY A 4 -15.99 -5.07 -4.36
N GLU A 5 -15.34 -6.04 -5.01
CA GLU A 5 -13.89 -6.11 -5.18
C GLU A 5 -13.51 -6.34 -6.65
N VAL A 6 -12.34 -5.84 -7.07
CA VAL A 6 -11.79 -6.08 -8.42
C VAL A 6 -10.86 -7.27 -8.40
N GLY A 7 -11.08 -8.23 -9.30
CA GLY A 7 -10.25 -9.42 -9.44
C GLY A 7 -10.77 -10.36 -10.51
N ASP A 8 -10.04 -11.45 -10.76
CA ASP A 8 -10.46 -12.48 -11.71
C ASP A 8 -11.51 -13.41 -11.09
N GLU A 9 -11.16 -14.12 -10.02
CA GLU A 9 -12.00 -15.03 -9.22
C GLU A 9 -11.41 -15.21 -7.81
N TYR A 10 -12.19 -15.69 -6.83
CA TYR A 10 -11.62 -16.07 -5.55
C TYR A 10 -10.87 -17.38 -5.69
N ILE A 11 -9.60 -17.37 -5.28
CA ILE A 11 -8.84 -18.59 -5.06
C ILE A 11 -9.45 -19.27 -3.85
N ASN A 12 -9.80 -20.56 -3.95
CA ASN A 12 -10.24 -21.36 -2.80
C ASN A 12 -9.06 -21.68 -1.87
N ASN A 13 -8.46 -20.63 -1.31
CA ASN A 13 -7.35 -20.69 -0.39
C ASN A 13 -7.43 -19.53 0.62
N PHE A 14 -8.19 -19.79 1.68
CA PHE A 14 -8.30 -18.90 2.83
C PHE A 14 -7.23 -19.16 3.89
N ASN A 15 -6.23 -20.01 3.61
CA ASN A 15 -5.18 -20.28 4.59
C ASN A 15 -4.40 -18.99 4.89
N PRO A 16 -4.45 -18.45 6.12
CA PRO A 16 -3.81 -17.17 6.45
C PRO A 16 -2.27 -17.27 6.46
N TYR A 17 -1.71 -18.46 6.27
CA TYR A 17 -0.26 -18.73 6.23
C TYR A 17 0.27 -19.05 4.83
N ALA A 18 -0.60 -19.11 3.81
CA ALA A 18 -0.16 -19.41 2.45
C ALA A 18 0.38 -18.16 1.75
N ALA A 19 1.44 -18.32 0.93
CA ALA A 19 2.05 -17.23 0.16
C ALA A 19 1.11 -16.58 -0.87
N ALA A 20 0.03 -17.27 -1.25
CA ALA A 20 -1.02 -16.75 -2.12
C ALA A 20 -2.39 -17.03 -1.47
N SER A 21 -2.82 -16.14 -0.58
CA SER A 21 -4.20 -16.06 -0.11
C SER A 21 -5.00 -15.19 -1.07
N GLY A 22 -6.19 -15.65 -1.48
CA GLY A 22 -7.14 -14.87 -2.27
C GLY A 22 -8.53 -15.02 -1.65
N GLY A 23 -9.26 -13.93 -1.45
CA GLY A 23 -10.45 -13.93 -0.60
C GLY A 23 -10.88 -12.53 -0.19
N PRO A 24 -12.11 -12.33 0.33
CA PRO A 24 -12.41 -11.18 1.16
C PRO A 24 -11.33 -10.97 2.23
N PRO A 25 -11.16 -9.74 2.73
CA PRO A 25 -10.13 -9.41 3.71
C PRO A 25 -10.06 -10.48 4.81
N SER A 26 -8.87 -11.05 5.02
CA SER A 26 -8.62 -12.13 5.98
C SER A 26 -9.17 -11.82 7.37
N ASP A 27 -9.20 -10.54 7.71
CA ASP A 27 -9.65 -9.99 8.99
C ASP A 27 -11.17 -10.17 9.23
N LEU A 28 -11.94 -10.55 8.20
CA LEU A 28 -13.36 -10.90 8.33
C LEU A 28 -13.58 -12.37 8.71
N ILE A 29 -12.56 -13.21 8.52
CA ILE A 29 -12.62 -14.66 8.74
C ILE A 29 -11.76 -15.04 9.95
N TYR A 30 -10.58 -14.42 10.05
CA TYR A 30 -9.58 -14.67 11.08
C TYR A 30 -9.41 -13.43 11.92
N GLU A 31 -9.41 -13.62 13.25
CA GLU A 31 -9.18 -12.55 14.19
C GLU A 31 -7.80 -12.70 14.83
N SER A 32 -7.11 -11.58 15.04
CA SER A 32 -5.83 -11.53 15.74
C SER A 32 -6.02 -11.40 17.26
N LEU A 33 -4.96 -11.65 18.02
CA LEU A 33 -4.95 -11.41 19.47
C LEU A 33 -5.08 -9.92 19.81
N LEU A 34 -4.36 -9.09 19.07
CA LEU A 34 -4.37 -7.63 19.14
C LEU A 34 -4.55 -7.08 17.73
N PHE A 35 -5.16 -5.91 17.58
CA PHE A 35 -5.25 -5.22 16.29
C PHE A 35 -4.53 -3.86 16.34
N THR A 36 -3.92 -3.47 15.24
CA THR A 36 -3.28 -2.16 15.11
C THR A 36 -4.24 -1.18 14.45
N ASN A 37 -4.53 -0.07 15.11
CA ASN A 37 -5.27 1.03 14.52
C ASN A 37 -4.34 1.82 13.60
N LEU A 38 -4.47 1.62 12.29
CA LEU A 38 -3.64 2.29 11.29
C LEU A 38 -3.86 3.81 11.20
N ALA A 39 -4.96 4.35 11.77
CA ALA A 39 -5.19 5.78 11.77
C ALA A 39 -4.30 6.52 12.80
N ASN A 40 -3.90 5.86 13.89
CA ASN A 40 -3.13 6.48 14.96
C ASN A 40 -1.95 5.64 15.47
N GLY A 41 -1.66 4.50 14.84
CA GLY A 41 -0.55 3.61 15.17
C GLY A 41 -0.72 2.81 16.48
N THR A 42 -1.85 2.93 17.17
CA THR A 42 -2.04 2.27 18.48
C THR A 42 -2.35 0.80 18.34
N MET A 43 -1.78 -0.03 19.22
CA MET A 43 -2.09 -1.46 19.31
C MET A 43 -3.15 -1.67 20.39
N ASN A 44 -4.25 -2.30 20.02
CA ASN A 44 -5.45 -2.43 20.84
C ASN A 44 -5.79 -3.92 21.10
N PRO A 45 -6.29 -4.27 22.31
CA PRO A 45 -6.85 -5.58 22.60
C PRO A 45 -7.91 -6.02 21.57
N TRP A 46 -7.91 -7.31 21.20
CA TRP A 46 -8.94 -7.93 20.36
C TRP A 46 -9.35 -9.29 20.95
N LEU A 47 -8.94 -10.44 20.38
CA LEU A 47 -9.20 -11.76 21.01
C LEU A 47 -8.53 -11.90 22.38
N ALA A 48 -7.42 -11.19 22.59
CA ALA A 48 -6.82 -11.03 23.90
C ALA A 48 -7.40 -9.78 24.59
N THR A 49 -7.85 -9.94 25.84
CA THR A 49 -8.28 -8.84 26.72
C THR A 49 -7.10 -8.04 27.27
N LYS A 50 -5.96 -8.71 27.48
CA LYS A 50 -4.75 -8.13 28.06
C LYS A 50 -3.50 -8.82 27.51
N TYR A 51 -2.39 -8.11 27.51
CA TYR A 51 -1.06 -8.67 27.27
C TYR A 51 -0.04 -8.09 28.25
N GLN A 52 0.96 -8.89 28.61
CA GLN A 52 2.05 -8.46 29.49
C GLN A 52 3.37 -9.12 29.07
N PHE A 53 4.42 -8.31 28.93
CA PHE A 53 5.78 -8.81 28.80
C PHE A 53 6.35 -9.18 30.18
N SER A 54 7.14 -10.25 30.24
CA SER A 54 7.97 -10.53 31.40
C SER A 54 9.02 -9.43 31.60
N ASN A 55 9.53 -9.29 32.83
CA ASN A 55 10.52 -8.26 33.17
C ASN A 55 11.80 -8.34 32.32
N ASP A 56 12.11 -9.51 31.74
CA ASP A 56 13.26 -9.74 30.86
C ASP A 56 12.92 -9.64 29.36
N ASN A 57 11.66 -9.29 29.02
CA ASN A 57 11.11 -9.20 27.66
C ASN A 57 11.19 -10.50 26.82
N LYS A 58 11.33 -11.66 27.46
CA LYS A 58 11.42 -12.96 26.74
C LYS A 58 10.10 -13.72 26.68
N GLN A 59 9.12 -13.34 27.48
CA GLN A 59 7.78 -13.93 27.47
C GLN A 59 6.76 -12.83 27.23
N LEU A 60 5.79 -13.13 26.38
CA LEU A 60 4.62 -12.30 26.17
C LEU A 60 3.39 -13.16 26.49
N VAL A 61 2.70 -12.80 27.56
CA VAL A 61 1.52 -13.53 28.04
C VAL A 61 0.27 -12.80 27.61
N PHE A 62 -0.66 -13.51 26.96
CA PHE A 62 -1.97 -12.99 26.57
C PHE A 62 -3.06 -13.60 27.44
N THR A 63 -4.01 -12.77 27.90
CA THR A 63 -5.26 -13.24 28.51
C THR A 63 -6.35 -13.20 27.45
N LEU A 64 -6.99 -14.33 27.15
CA LEU A 64 -8.02 -14.42 26.10
C LEU A 64 -9.43 -14.16 26.64
N HIS A 65 -10.37 -13.92 25.74
CA HIS A 65 -11.79 -13.98 26.08
C HIS A 65 -12.25 -15.43 26.37
N ASP A 66 -13.07 -15.61 27.40
CA ASP A 66 -13.52 -16.96 27.83
C ASP A 66 -14.51 -17.63 26.85
N ASN A 67 -15.09 -16.87 25.91
CA ASN A 67 -16.23 -17.30 25.09
C ASN A 67 -15.92 -17.40 23.57
N VAL A 68 -14.65 -17.57 23.19
CA VAL A 68 -14.25 -17.69 21.77
C VAL A 68 -14.63 -19.07 21.22
N LYS A 69 -15.30 -19.12 20.06
CA LYS A 69 -15.72 -20.36 19.39
C LYS A 69 -15.46 -20.29 17.88
N TRP A 70 -15.15 -21.43 17.29
CA TRP A 70 -15.05 -21.62 15.84
C TRP A 70 -16.43 -21.66 15.18
N ASN A 71 -16.47 -21.45 13.86
CA ASN A 71 -17.66 -20.98 13.14
C ASN A 71 -18.28 -21.96 12.12
N ASP A 72 -17.79 -23.19 11.97
CA ASP A 72 -17.93 -23.90 10.69
C ASP A 72 -19.09 -24.88 10.56
N GLY A 73 -19.54 -24.99 9.31
CA GLY A 73 -20.46 -26.01 8.85
C GLY A 73 -20.99 -25.80 7.43
N GLN A 74 -20.55 -24.76 6.71
CA GLN A 74 -21.12 -24.40 5.41
C GLN A 74 -20.07 -24.40 4.28
N PRO A 75 -20.46 -24.77 3.04
CA PRO A 75 -19.58 -24.83 1.87
C PRO A 75 -19.33 -23.46 1.21
N PHE A 76 -18.21 -23.36 0.47
CA PHE A 76 -17.72 -22.15 -0.23
C PHE A 76 -18.07 -22.14 -1.73
N THR A 77 -18.21 -20.94 -2.32
CA THR A 77 -18.36 -20.73 -3.79
C THR A 77 -17.37 -19.69 -4.36
N PRO A 78 -16.69 -19.94 -5.51
CA PRO A 78 -15.61 -19.07 -6.03
C PRO A 78 -15.98 -17.71 -6.62
N GLN A 79 -17.23 -17.53 -7.10
CA GLN A 79 -17.67 -16.31 -7.79
C GLN A 79 -18.27 -15.26 -6.85
N LEU A 80 -18.67 -15.68 -5.66
CA LEU A 80 -19.26 -14.86 -4.61
C LEU A 80 -18.90 -15.49 -3.28
N VAL A 81 -18.24 -14.75 -2.39
CA VAL A 81 -18.14 -15.16 -0.99
C VAL A 81 -19.31 -14.57 -0.24
N LYS A 82 -20.08 -15.43 0.43
CA LYS A 82 -21.12 -15.04 1.36
C LYS A 82 -20.66 -15.32 2.78
N LEU A 83 -20.52 -14.27 3.58
CA LEU A 83 -20.18 -14.37 4.99
C LEU A 83 -21.46 -14.24 5.81
N THR A 84 -21.81 -15.28 6.57
CA THR A 84 -22.96 -15.27 7.46
C THR A 84 -22.53 -14.94 8.89
N LYS A 85 -23.42 -14.27 9.63
CA LYS A 85 -23.17 -13.89 11.02
C LYS A 85 -22.94 -15.12 11.89
N ASN A 86 -21.79 -15.12 12.58
CA ASN A 86 -21.56 -16.05 13.68
C ASN A 86 -22.44 -15.65 14.87
N THR A 87 -23.49 -16.43 15.13
CA THR A 87 -24.42 -16.19 16.25
C THR A 87 -23.79 -16.42 17.62
N SER A 88 -22.65 -17.11 17.67
CA SER A 88 -21.85 -17.34 18.87
C SER A 88 -20.64 -16.40 18.96
N TYR A 89 -20.62 -15.30 18.20
CA TYR A 89 -19.52 -14.33 18.24
C TYR A 89 -19.35 -13.75 19.65
N TRP A 90 -18.10 -13.65 20.10
CA TRP A 90 -17.77 -13.38 21.50
C TRP A 90 -18.10 -11.94 21.92
N GLN A 91 -18.10 -10.98 20.98
CA GLN A 91 -18.53 -9.60 21.26
C GLN A 91 -20.04 -9.49 21.17
N ALA A 92 -20.68 -9.21 22.32
CA ALA A 92 -22.11 -8.99 22.40
C ALA A 92 -22.56 -7.87 21.42
N GLY A 93 -23.62 -8.12 20.67
CA GLY A 93 -24.16 -7.16 19.68
C GLY A 93 -23.40 -7.07 18.36
N LYS A 94 -22.33 -7.88 18.16
CA LYS A 94 -21.56 -7.95 16.92
C LYS A 94 -21.62 -9.36 16.31
N PRO A 95 -21.30 -9.51 15.00
CA PRO A 95 -21.28 -8.45 13.99
C PRO A 95 -22.68 -7.82 13.79
N ALA A 96 -22.72 -6.58 13.30
CA ALA A 96 -23.97 -5.81 13.14
C ALA A 96 -24.83 -6.34 11.98
N PHE A 97 -24.21 -6.84 10.93
CA PHE A 97 -24.89 -7.38 9.76
C PHE A 97 -25.09 -8.89 9.90
N ASN A 98 -26.23 -9.37 9.40
CA ASN A 98 -26.52 -10.80 9.35
C ASN A 98 -25.74 -11.51 8.24
N GLU A 99 -25.45 -10.78 7.16
CA GLU A 99 -24.83 -11.32 5.96
C GLU A 99 -24.02 -10.24 5.23
N ILE A 100 -22.86 -10.64 4.72
CA ILE A 100 -22.05 -9.83 3.81
C ILE A 100 -21.80 -10.64 2.53
N ASP A 101 -22.19 -10.07 1.40
CA ASP A 101 -21.95 -10.58 0.07
C ASP A 101 -20.75 -9.86 -0.54
N TYR A 102 -19.75 -10.64 -0.98
CA TYR A 102 -18.49 -10.16 -1.53
C TYR A 102 -18.32 -10.58 -3.00
N PRO A 103 -19.04 -9.97 -3.96
CA PRO A 103 -18.86 -10.28 -5.38
C PRO A 103 -17.53 -9.74 -5.93
N ILE A 104 -16.89 -10.52 -6.81
CA ILE A 104 -15.72 -10.09 -7.59
C ILE A 104 -16.16 -9.58 -8.98
N TYR A 105 -15.50 -8.52 -9.43
CA TYR A 105 -15.66 -7.95 -10.76
C TYR A 105 -14.32 -7.87 -11.49
N LYS A 106 -14.32 -8.18 -12.79
CA LYS A 106 -13.11 -8.24 -13.62
C LYS A 106 -12.42 -6.90 -13.90
N SER A 107 -13.08 -5.78 -13.60
CA SER A 107 -12.53 -4.47 -13.89
C SER A 107 -13.10 -3.38 -12.97
N ASN A 108 -12.34 -2.30 -12.81
CA ASN A 108 -12.79 -1.08 -12.13
C ASN A 108 -14.10 -0.56 -12.76
N ASP A 109 -14.18 -0.50 -14.09
CA ASP A 109 -15.35 0.05 -14.78
C ASP A 109 -16.63 -0.74 -14.47
N THR A 110 -16.54 -2.08 -14.49
CA THR A 110 -17.70 -2.92 -14.13
C THR A 110 -18.11 -2.73 -12.68
N LEU A 111 -17.14 -2.70 -11.76
CA LEU A 111 -17.40 -2.49 -10.34
C LEU A 111 -18.04 -1.12 -10.06
N VAL A 112 -17.52 -0.05 -10.67
CA VAL A 112 -18.06 1.31 -10.51
C VAL A 112 -19.48 1.42 -11.04
N LEU A 113 -19.81 0.75 -12.15
CA LEU A 113 -21.20 0.70 -12.65
C LEU A 113 -22.15 0.02 -11.66
N GLN A 114 -21.72 -1.06 -11.00
CA GLN A 114 -22.53 -1.72 -9.97
C GLN A 114 -22.70 -0.85 -8.72
N LEU A 115 -21.65 -0.13 -8.33
CA LEU A 115 -21.72 0.80 -7.21
C LEU A 115 -22.69 1.97 -7.50
N ILE A 116 -22.60 2.61 -8.67
CA ILE A 116 -23.48 3.72 -9.05
C ILE A 116 -24.95 3.27 -9.23
N SER A 117 -25.17 2.01 -9.62
CA SER A 117 -26.52 1.45 -9.78
C SER A 117 -27.12 0.92 -8.46
N ASN A 118 -26.51 1.23 -7.32
CA ASN A 118 -26.94 0.81 -5.98
C ASN A 118 -27.05 -0.73 -5.84
N LYS A 119 -26.20 -1.47 -6.56
CA LYS A 119 -26.06 -2.93 -6.40
C LYS A 119 -25.03 -3.30 -5.35
N LEU A 120 -24.23 -2.33 -4.91
CA LEU A 120 -23.22 -2.47 -3.88
C LEU A 120 -23.41 -1.37 -2.85
N ASP A 121 -23.19 -1.70 -1.57
CA ASP A 121 -23.22 -0.73 -0.48
C ASP A 121 -21.85 -0.03 -0.34
N THR A 122 -20.77 -0.74 -0.65
CA THR A 122 -19.40 -0.19 -0.62
C THR A 122 -18.48 -0.95 -1.58
N ALA A 123 -17.37 -0.32 -1.98
CA ALA A 123 -16.35 -0.93 -2.82
C ALA A 123 -14.99 -0.28 -2.60
N GLN A 124 -13.92 -1.06 -2.69
CA GLN A 124 -12.55 -0.53 -2.79
C GLN A 124 -12.14 -0.52 -4.25
N VAL A 125 -12.25 0.65 -4.89
CA VAL A 125 -12.03 0.79 -6.33
C VAL A 125 -11.48 2.17 -6.68
N TYR A 126 -10.60 2.22 -7.67
CA TYR A 126 -10.18 3.47 -8.27
C TYR A 126 -11.30 4.05 -9.15
N VAL A 127 -11.67 5.31 -8.90
CA VAL A 127 -12.64 6.06 -9.70
C VAL A 127 -11.98 7.33 -10.25
N PRO A 128 -11.79 7.47 -11.57
CA PRO A 128 -11.24 8.71 -12.12
C PRO A 128 -12.23 9.86 -11.89
N ASN A 129 -11.73 11.06 -11.56
CA ASN A 129 -12.56 12.25 -11.25
C ASN A 129 -13.74 11.95 -10.31
N LEU A 130 -13.44 11.44 -9.11
CA LEU A 130 -14.35 10.78 -8.19
C LEU A 130 -15.53 11.68 -7.80
N ASP A 131 -15.31 12.97 -7.60
CA ASP A 131 -16.40 13.92 -7.34
C ASP A 131 -17.44 13.91 -8.46
N ARG A 132 -17.00 14.05 -9.71
CA ARG A 132 -17.88 14.10 -10.88
C ARG A 132 -18.52 12.75 -11.20
N ASN A 133 -17.72 11.69 -11.08
CA ASN A 133 -18.10 10.37 -11.57
C ASN A 133 -18.82 9.53 -10.51
N TYR A 134 -18.75 9.91 -9.23
CA TYR A 134 -19.42 9.20 -8.14
C TYR A 134 -20.23 10.13 -7.22
N VAL A 135 -19.60 11.05 -6.49
CA VAL A 135 -20.27 11.86 -5.44
C VAL A 135 -21.42 12.70 -6.00
N GLN A 136 -21.19 13.41 -7.11
CA GLN A 136 -22.20 14.25 -7.75
C GLN A 136 -23.35 13.44 -8.38
N LYS A 137 -23.22 12.12 -8.51
CA LYS A 137 -24.33 11.25 -8.97
C LYS A 137 -25.40 11.10 -7.91
N ASP A 138 -25.02 11.17 -6.63
CA ASP A 138 -25.94 11.21 -5.49
C ASP A 138 -25.22 11.81 -4.27
N THR A 139 -25.32 13.13 -4.10
CA THR A 139 -24.61 13.83 -3.01
C THR A 139 -25.10 13.47 -1.60
N ALA A 140 -26.28 12.82 -1.47
CA ALA A 140 -26.78 12.40 -0.16
C ALA A 140 -26.14 11.07 0.28
N ASN A 141 -25.90 10.15 -0.67
CA ASN A 141 -25.51 8.77 -0.35
C ASN A 141 -24.10 8.39 -0.83
N HIS A 142 -23.54 9.06 -1.82
CA HIS A 142 -22.22 8.73 -2.37
C HIS A 142 -21.13 9.51 -1.67
N HIS A 143 -20.33 8.79 -0.88
CA HIS A 143 -19.22 9.33 -0.11
C HIS A 143 -17.95 8.53 -0.36
N PHE A 144 -16.80 9.12 -0.11
CA PHE A 144 -15.52 8.45 -0.25
C PHE A 144 -14.61 8.72 0.94
N TRP A 145 -13.66 7.82 1.12
CA TRP A 145 -12.61 7.95 2.13
C TRP A 145 -11.28 7.49 1.53
N LEU A 146 -10.32 8.40 1.45
CA LEU A 146 -9.00 8.18 0.84
C LEU A 146 -7.90 8.34 1.90
N ALA A 147 -7.88 7.46 2.89
CA ALA A 147 -6.80 7.43 3.87
C ALA A 147 -5.52 6.77 3.28
N PRO A 148 -4.33 7.33 3.52
CA PRO A 148 -3.08 6.68 3.13
C PRO A 148 -2.95 5.31 3.81
N ASN A 149 -2.82 4.24 3.02
CA ASN A 149 -2.73 2.86 3.52
C ASN A 149 -1.52 2.07 2.99
N ALA A 150 -0.86 2.54 1.93
CA ALA A 150 0.28 1.89 1.33
C ALA A 150 1.18 2.89 0.60
N THR A 151 2.44 2.50 0.39
CA THR A 151 3.41 3.26 -0.41
C THR A 151 3.62 2.54 -1.74
N LEU A 152 3.29 3.21 -2.85
CA LEU A 152 3.61 2.71 -4.18
C LEU A 152 5.12 2.82 -4.43
N MET A 153 5.76 1.70 -4.78
CA MET A 153 7.21 1.62 -4.99
C MET A 153 7.58 0.90 -6.27
N PHE A 154 8.68 1.33 -6.87
CA PHE A 154 9.34 0.60 -7.93
C PHE A 154 10.34 -0.39 -7.33
N TYR A 155 10.12 -1.68 -7.55
CA TYR A 155 10.97 -2.77 -7.05
C TYR A 155 11.85 -3.35 -8.17
N PRO A 156 13.07 -2.84 -8.38
CA PRO A 156 13.99 -3.44 -9.34
C PRO A 156 14.53 -4.78 -8.82
N ASN A 157 14.76 -5.73 -9.73
CA ASN A 157 15.45 -6.97 -9.39
C ASN A 157 16.95 -6.71 -9.20
N ASN A 158 17.36 -6.44 -7.96
CA ASN A 158 18.74 -6.12 -7.60
C ASN A 158 19.75 -7.24 -7.91
N ALA A 159 19.30 -8.47 -8.21
CA ALA A 159 20.18 -9.58 -8.58
C ALA A 159 20.56 -9.60 -10.08
N LYS A 160 19.92 -8.77 -10.92
CA LYS A 160 20.11 -8.77 -12.37
C LYS A 160 20.74 -7.46 -12.85
N LYS A 161 21.68 -7.53 -13.81
CA LYS A 161 22.17 -6.34 -14.52
C LYS A 161 21.03 -5.72 -15.36
N PRO A 162 20.93 -4.39 -15.48
CA PRO A 162 21.77 -3.37 -14.84
C PRO A 162 21.32 -2.95 -13.43
N PHE A 163 20.21 -3.50 -12.92
CA PHE A 163 19.61 -3.13 -11.63
C PHE A 163 20.44 -3.50 -10.40
N ASN A 164 21.42 -4.38 -10.52
CA ASN A 164 22.40 -4.66 -9.47
C ASN A 164 23.30 -3.45 -9.15
N GLN A 165 23.39 -2.45 -10.03
CA GLN A 165 24.17 -1.23 -9.80
C GLN A 165 23.34 -0.17 -9.05
N VAL A 166 23.86 0.30 -7.90
CA VAL A 166 23.22 1.34 -7.07
C VAL A 166 22.95 2.62 -7.88
N ALA A 167 23.94 3.07 -8.65
CA ALA A 167 23.84 4.28 -9.47
C ALA A 167 22.70 4.21 -10.49
N VAL A 168 22.43 3.03 -11.07
CA VAL A 168 21.31 2.83 -12.00
C VAL A 168 19.98 2.99 -11.28
N ARG A 169 19.83 2.42 -10.09
CA ARG A 169 18.58 2.54 -9.30
C ARG A 169 18.35 3.98 -8.83
N GLN A 170 19.41 4.67 -8.44
CA GLN A 170 19.35 6.10 -8.09
C GLN A 170 18.94 6.95 -9.30
N ALA A 171 19.53 6.71 -10.47
CA ALA A 171 19.17 7.40 -11.70
C ALA A 171 17.71 7.17 -12.10
N ILE A 172 17.22 5.93 -12.00
CA ILE A 172 15.79 5.61 -12.23
C ILE A 172 14.92 6.37 -11.23
N SER A 173 15.23 6.29 -9.94
CA SER A 173 14.48 6.98 -8.89
C SER A 173 14.42 8.50 -9.13
N GLN A 174 15.50 9.12 -9.56
CA GLN A 174 15.56 10.56 -9.86
C GLN A 174 14.84 10.94 -11.16
N ALA A 175 14.71 10.02 -12.12
CA ALA A 175 14.01 10.25 -13.38
C ALA A 175 12.47 10.21 -13.24
N LEU A 176 11.94 9.70 -12.11
CA LEU A 176 10.51 9.64 -11.87
C LEU A 176 9.94 11.00 -11.44
N ASP A 177 9.07 11.57 -12.28
CA ASP A 177 8.24 12.72 -11.92
C ASP A 177 7.02 12.25 -11.10
N ARG A 178 7.25 12.08 -9.79
CA ARG A 178 6.24 11.59 -8.84
C ARG A 178 5.03 12.52 -8.72
N SER A 179 5.26 13.83 -8.83
CA SER A 179 4.19 14.83 -8.78
C SER A 179 3.28 14.72 -10.00
N LYS A 180 3.85 14.52 -11.20
CA LYS A 180 3.07 14.28 -12.41
C LYS A 180 2.37 12.93 -12.37
N MET A 181 3.02 11.87 -11.90
CA MET A 181 2.39 10.56 -11.73
C MET A 181 1.16 10.64 -10.82
N SER A 182 1.30 11.24 -9.64
CA SER A 182 0.18 11.47 -8.71
C SER A 182 -0.97 12.22 -9.38
N LYS A 183 -0.69 13.34 -10.05
CA LYS A 183 -1.74 14.18 -10.66
C LYS A 183 -2.41 13.55 -11.88
N VAL A 184 -1.64 12.90 -12.74
CA VAL A 184 -2.11 12.43 -14.05
C VAL A 184 -2.65 11.00 -13.98
N ALA A 185 -1.93 10.10 -13.31
CA ALA A 185 -2.34 8.69 -13.23
C ALA A 185 -3.37 8.46 -12.12
N GLU A 186 -3.24 9.17 -10.99
CA GLU A 186 -4.04 8.93 -9.78
C GLU A 186 -4.99 10.09 -9.44
N ASN A 187 -5.22 11.03 -10.37
CA ASN A 187 -6.05 12.24 -10.17
C ASN A 187 -5.69 13.07 -8.92
N GLY A 188 -4.48 12.92 -8.38
CA GLY A 188 -4.03 13.59 -7.16
C GLY A 188 -4.49 12.92 -5.86
N TYR A 189 -5.15 11.76 -5.90
CA TYR A 189 -5.60 11.05 -4.69
C TYR A 189 -4.43 10.50 -3.87
N MET A 190 -3.37 10.07 -4.55
CA MET A 190 -2.16 9.58 -3.90
C MET A 190 -1.16 10.70 -3.70
N GLN A 191 -0.76 10.94 -2.45
CA GLN A 191 0.30 11.88 -2.14
C GLN A 191 1.67 11.35 -2.59
N VAL A 192 2.61 12.26 -2.84
CA VAL A 192 4.00 11.86 -3.13
C VAL A 192 4.59 11.19 -1.89
N ALA A 193 5.06 9.95 -2.06
CA ALA A 193 5.66 9.18 -0.98
C ALA A 193 6.86 9.89 -0.34
N ASN A 194 7.07 9.65 0.96
CA ASN A 194 8.32 10.01 1.63
C ASN A 194 9.43 9.01 1.22
N PRO A 195 10.70 9.43 1.02
CA PRO A 195 11.74 8.49 0.59
C PRO A 195 12.12 7.43 1.64
N THR A 196 11.68 7.58 2.89
CA THR A 196 11.76 6.53 3.92
C THR A 196 10.72 5.42 3.74
N ALA A 197 9.79 5.57 2.79
CA ALA A 197 8.64 4.68 2.55
C ALA A 197 7.60 4.60 3.69
N LEU A 198 7.79 5.32 4.80
CA LEU A 198 6.81 5.41 5.88
C LEU A 198 5.51 6.05 5.39
N ILE A 199 4.38 5.47 5.80
CA ILE A 199 3.04 5.99 5.53
C ILE A 199 2.77 7.12 6.53
N LEU A 200 2.83 8.36 6.08
CA LEU A 200 2.59 9.53 6.92
C LEU A 200 1.15 10.03 6.74
N PRO A 201 0.51 10.54 7.82
CA PRO A 201 1.06 10.78 9.15
C PRO A 201 1.05 9.58 10.11
N SER A 202 0.40 8.47 9.75
CA SER A 202 0.17 7.32 10.65
C SER A 202 1.43 6.73 11.28
N ALA A 203 2.55 6.71 10.55
CA ALA A 203 3.83 6.17 11.00
C ALA A 203 4.85 7.25 11.42
N LYS A 204 4.39 8.45 11.78
CA LYS A 204 5.27 9.58 12.12
C LYS A 204 6.21 9.27 13.29
N ASP A 205 5.76 8.52 14.29
CA ASP A 205 6.56 8.20 15.47
C ASP A 205 7.75 7.28 15.16
N PHE A 206 7.73 6.59 14.00
CA PHE A 206 8.84 5.79 13.51
C PHE A 206 9.81 6.59 12.62
N LEU A 207 9.49 7.84 12.28
CA LEU A 207 10.35 8.69 11.45
C LEU A 207 11.48 9.27 12.30
N ALA A 208 12.69 8.73 12.13
CA ALA A 208 13.87 9.27 12.79
C ALA A 208 14.09 10.75 12.40
N SER A 209 14.48 11.57 13.38
CA SER A 209 14.56 13.03 13.25
C SER A 209 15.50 13.49 12.12
N ASN A 210 16.58 12.73 11.86
CA ASN A 210 17.52 12.98 10.78
C ASN A 210 16.92 12.78 9.37
N TYR A 211 15.75 12.14 9.25
CA TYR A 211 15.03 11.94 7.99
C TYR A 211 13.74 12.77 7.87
N ALA A 212 13.43 13.63 8.86
CA ALA A 212 12.17 14.38 8.90
C ALA A 212 11.93 15.25 7.65
N ASN A 213 13.00 15.77 7.05
CA ASN A 213 12.95 16.65 5.87
C ASN A 213 13.42 15.96 4.58
N LEU A 214 13.52 14.63 4.57
CA LEU A 214 13.97 13.88 3.42
C LEU A 214 12.93 14.00 2.29
N SER A 215 13.39 14.37 1.09
CA SER A 215 12.55 14.48 -0.11
C SER A 215 13.22 13.79 -1.29
N PHE A 216 12.42 13.40 -2.28
CA PHE A 216 12.97 12.91 -3.54
C PHE A 216 13.54 14.09 -4.32
N TRP A 217 14.84 14.05 -4.58
CA TRP A 217 15.53 15.02 -5.43
C TRP A 217 15.08 14.85 -6.88
N SER A 218 14.61 15.92 -7.53
CA SER A 218 14.34 15.92 -8.97
C SER A 218 15.55 16.46 -9.73
N ILE A 219 16.04 15.70 -10.72
CA ILE A 219 16.96 16.21 -11.74
C ILE A 219 16.18 16.30 -13.05
N ILE A 220 16.07 17.50 -13.61
CA ILE A 220 15.32 17.79 -14.85
C ILE A 220 15.96 17.13 -16.09
N THR A 221 17.19 16.60 -16.00
CA THR A 221 17.85 15.93 -17.13
C THR A 221 18.87 14.88 -16.69
N VAL A 222 18.57 13.60 -16.91
CA VAL A 222 19.57 12.51 -16.87
C VAL A 222 20.12 12.33 -18.29
N LYS A 223 21.33 12.82 -18.57
CA LYS A 223 22.01 12.53 -19.85
C LYS A 223 22.79 11.22 -19.74
N PHE A 224 22.28 10.17 -20.36
CA PHE A 224 23.07 8.96 -20.60
C PHE A 224 24.07 9.23 -21.72
N ARG A 225 25.38 9.12 -21.44
CA ARG A 225 26.39 9.09 -22.49
C ARG A 225 26.38 7.69 -23.12
N PRO A 226 26.29 7.53 -24.45
CA PRO A 226 26.48 6.23 -25.07
C PRO A 226 27.92 5.76 -24.80
N LEU A 227 28.07 4.48 -24.42
CA LEU A 227 29.37 3.82 -24.25
C LEU A 227 30.03 3.66 -25.63
N GLY A 228 30.67 4.74 -26.11
CA GLY A 228 31.56 4.73 -27.27
C GLY A 228 32.93 4.14 -26.88
N ARG A 229 33.52 3.35 -27.78
CA ARG A 229 34.77 2.60 -27.64
C ARG A 229 35.94 3.46 -27.10
N SER A 230 36.12 3.48 -25.79
CA SER A 230 37.38 3.67 -25.06
C SER A 230 37.07 3.52 -23.57
N ALA A 231 36.90 2.27 -23.15
CA ALA A 231 36.69 1.92 -21.76
C ALA A 231 38.03 1.96 -21.01
N ASP A 232 38.60 3.15 -20.83
CA ASP A 232 39.75 3.34 -19.94
C ASP A 232 39.58 4.67 -19.19
N ARG A 233 39.38 4.55 -17.87
CA ARG A 233 39.18 5.62 -16.87
C ARG A 233 37.78 6.23 -16.76
N CYS A 234 36.83 5.44 -16.28
CA CYS A 234 35.80 5.88 -15.32
C CYS A 234 35.28 4.64 -14.56
N ILE A 235 35.87 4.34 -13.40
CA ILE A 235 35.28 3.45 -12.38
C ILE A 235 34.60 4.35 -11.31
N PRO A 236 33.69 3.86 -10.44
CA PRO A 236 32.28 4.18 -10.50
C PRO A 236 31.83 4.83 -9.18
N GLU A 237 32.20 6.08 -8.92
CA GLU A 237 31.79 6.76 -7.68
C GLU A 237 31.17 8.14 -7.87
N SER A 238 31.15 8.67 -9.10
CA SER A 238 30.60 9.99 -9.36
C SER A 238 29.64 9.97 -10.55
N ILE A 239 28.35 10.14 -10.25
CA ILE A 239 27.44 10.75 -11.21
C ILE A 239 28.04 12.13 -11.51
N CYS A 240 28.48 12.38 -12.74
CA CYS A 240 28.94 13.71 -13.13
C CYS A 240 27.76 14.69 -13.11
N TYR A 241 27.64 15.43 -12.01
CA TYR A 241 26.69 16.53 -11.86
C TYR A 241 27.15 17.71 -12.72
N TYR A 242 26.45 17.99 -13.82
CA TYR A 242 26.63 19.23 -14.57
C TYR A 242 25.97 20.38 -13.81
N GLN A 243 26.61 20.89 -12.75
CA GLN A 243 26.38 22.27 -12.32
C GLN A 243 27.30 23.16 -13.16
N ARG A 244 26.70 24.11 -13.89
CA ARG A 244 27.45 25.17 -14.60
C ARG A 244 28.28 25.96 -13.58
N SER A 245 29.57 25.67 -13.43
CA SER A 245 30.62 26.57 -12.93
C SER A 245 31.96 25.82 -12.79
N CYS A 246 32.66 25.62 -13.89
CA CYS A 246 34.11 25.35 -13.89
C CYS A 246 34.72 26.08 -15.09
N TYR A 247 34.85 27.40 -14.98
CA TYR A 247 35.88 28.13 -15.71
C TYR A 247 37.17 27.99 -14.90
N ALA A 248 38.08 27.12 -15.33
CA ALA A 248 39.46 27.14 -14.88
C ALA A 248 40.33 27.42 -16.11
N LYS A 249 40.85 28.65 -16.17
CA LYS A 249 41.88 29.10 -17.11
C LYS A 249 43.07 28.14 -17.01
N THR A 250 43.37 27.39 -18.06
CA THR A 250 44.69 26.79 -18.24
C THR A 250 45.61 27.85 -18.83
N GLY A 251 46.34 28.54 -17.96
CA GLY A 251 47.61 29.12 -18.34
C GLY A 251 48.62 27.98 -18.45
N ASP A 252 49.10 27.72 -19.66
CA ASP A 252 50.35 27.01 -19.86
C ASP A 252 51.21 27.84 -20.81
N THR A 253 52.26 28.40 -20.24
CA THR A 253 53.42 28.95 -20.94
C THR A 253 54.58 28.06 -20.55
N ARG A 254 55.18 27.37 -21.51
CA ARG A 254 56.64 27.26 -21.64
C ARG A 254 57.07 26.50 -22.91
N ASN A 255 57.96 27.21 -23.62
CA ASN A 255 59.12 26.81 -24.43
C ASN A 255 58.95 25.84 -25.59
#